data_AF-A0A1Z4R2X0-F1
#
_entry.id   AF-A0A1Z4R2X0-F1
#
_cell.length_a   1.000
_cell.length_b   1.000
_cell.length_c   1.000
_cell.angle_alpha   90.00
_cell.angle_beta   90.00
_cell.angle_gamma   90.00
#
_symmetry.space_group_name_H-M   'P 1'
#
loop_
_entity.id
_entity.type
_entity.pdbx_description
1 polymer ?
#
loop_
_entity_poly.entity_id
_entity_poly.type
_entity_poly.pdbx_seq_one_letter_code
_entity_poly.pdbx_strand_id
1 'polypeptide(L)'
;MLMKVDLGDAVADELNLPFEQISLEMIYRGLYHFNVAYNKGKANHPVQYFSDPKNQHLGIVKRKRKPNTKLIIAPFPDRQRGQENFFFQNPLTSCSSA
;
A
#
# COMPACT_ATOMS: atom_id res chain seq x y z
N MET A 1 10.07 29.06 6.33
CA MET A 1 9.60 27.91 5.51
C MET A 1 9.56 26.67 6.41
N LEU A 2 8.59 26.58 7.34
CA LEU A 2 8.56 25.54 8.40
C LEU A 2 7.17 24.94 8.67
N MET A 3 6.09 25.73 8.51
CA MET A 3 4.70 25.38 8.86
C MET A 3 4.15 24.06 8.29
N LYS A 4 4.81 23.49 7.29
CA LYS A 4 4.43 22.30 6.54
C LYS A 4 4.96 21.01 7.14
N VAL A 5 6.16 21.06 7.70
CA VAL A 5 6.83 19.93 8.34
C VAL A 5 6.17 19.68 9.69
N ASP A 6 5.85 20.75 10.42
CA ASP A 6 5.23 20.70 11.75
C ASP A 6 3.91 19.89 11.78
N LEU A 7 3.06 20.01 10.76
CA LEU A 7 1.82 19.23 10.67
C LEU A 7 2.08 17.76 10.38
N GLY A 8 3.07 17.46 9.53
CA GLY A 8 3.44 16.09 9.22
C GLY A 8 4.04 15.38 10.42
N ASP A 9 4.89 16.07 11.18
CA ASP A 9 5.46 15.56 12.44
C ASP A 9 4.36 15.33 13.48
N ALA A 10 3.45 16.28 13.68
CA ALA A 10 2.33 16.11 14.63
C ALA A 10 1.43 14.90 14.29
N VAL A 11 1.16 14.66 13.00
CA VAL A 11 0.40 13.48 12.54
C VAL A 11 1.23 12.19 12.72
N ALA A 12 2.54 12.25 12.50
CA ALA A 12 3.44 11.12 12.73
C ALA A 12 3.47 10.71 14.21
N ASP A 13 3.56 11.69 15.11
CA ASP A 13 3.53 11.51 16.56
C ASP A 13 2.19 10.91 17.01
N GLU A 14 1.07 11.44 16.52
CA GLU A 14 -0.27 10.93 16.88
C GLU A 14 -0.47 9.48 16.40
N LEU A 15 0.05 9.13 15.23
CA LEU A 15 -0.01 7.77 14.68
C LEU A 15 1.07 6.83 15.26
N ASN A 16 2.02 7.33 16.05
CA ASN A 16 3.22 6.61 16.51
C ASN A 16 3.99 5.96 15.35
N LEU A 17 4.11 6.66 14.23
CA LEU A 17 4.84 6.19 13.04
C LEU A 17 6.03 7.12 12.76
N PRO A 18 7.14 6.61 12.20
CA PRO A 18 8.24 7.48 11.79
C PRO A 18 7.77 8.41 10.65
N PHE A 19 8.21 9.67 10.68
CA PHE A 19 7.85 10.70 9.69
C PHE A 19 8.07 10.25 8.23
N GLU A 20 9.08 9.41 7.96
CA GLU A 20 9.34 8.85 6.63
C GLU A 20 8.14 8.07 6.05
N GLN A 21 7.33 7.44 6.91
CA GLN A 21 6.13 6.72 6.53
C GLN A 21 4.94 7.65 6.25
N ILE A 22 5.03 8.93 6.60
CA ILE A 22 3.98 9.92 6.33
C ILE A 22 4.23 10.57 4.96
N SER A 23 3.17 10.68 4.16
CA SER A 23 3.21 11.35 2.87
C SER A 23 2.73 12.79 3.01
N LEU A 24 3.68 13.74 3.02
CA LEU A 24 3.40 15.18 2.99
C LEU A 24 2.47 15.57 1.83
N GLU A 25 2.69 15.01 0.63
CA GLU A 25 1.83 15.29 -0.53
C GLU A 25 0.38 14.90 -0.27
N MET A 26 0.15 13.74 0.35
CA MET A 26 -1.21 13.28 0.66
C MET A 26 -1.85 14.09 1.78
N ILE A 27 -1.08 14.63 2.72
CA ILE A 27 -1.58 15.62 3.69
C ILE A 27 -2.06 16.88 2.94
N TYR A 28 -1.28 17.43 2.00
CA TYR A 28 -1.71 18.60 1.21
C TYR A 28 -2.99 18.34 0.42
N ARG A 29 -3.07 17.18 -0.26
CA ARG A 29 -4.30 16.80 -0.97
C ARG A 29 -5.47 16.56 -0.01
N GLY A 30 -5.20 15.98 1.16
CA GLY A 30 -6.18 15.72 2.22
C GLY A 30 -6.77 16.97 2.85
N LEU A 31 -6.05 18.11 2.82
CA LEU A 31 -6.55 19.38 3.35
C LEU A 31 -7.82 19.86 2.64
N TYR A 32 -8.02 19.54 1.36
CA TYR A 32 -9.28 19.83 0.67
C TYR A 32 -10.46 19.10 1.31
N HIS A 33 -10.27 17.84 1.67
CA HIS A 33 -11.31 17.04 2.34
C HIS A 33 -11.54 17.53 3.77
N PHE A 34 -10.46 17.88 4.49
CA PHE A 34 -10.56 18.47 5.82
C PHE A 34 -11.36 19.77 5.81
N ASN A 35 -11.08 20.69 4.88
CA ASN A 35 -11.80 21.97 4.78
C ASN A 35 -13.32 21.75 4.57
N VAL A 36 -13.69 20.82 3.69
CA VAL A 36 -15.10 20.45 3.48
C VAL A 36 -15.73 19.84 4.75
N ALA A 37 -14.98 19.00 5.48
CA ALA A 37 -15.44 18.42 6.74
C ALA A 37 -15.59 19.48 7.85
N TYR A 38 -14.66 20.42 7.91
CA TYR A 38 -14.64 21.56 8.83
C TYR A 38 -15.85 22.47 8.62
N ASN A 39 -16.12 22.86 7.38
CA ASN A 39 -17.29 23.68 7.05
C ASN A 39 -18.63 22.97 7.34
N LYS A 40 -18.62 21.63 7.36
CA LYS A 40 -19.79 20.81 7.74
C LYS A 40 -19.86 20.55 9.25
N GLY A 41 -18.94 21.08 10.06
CA GLY A 41 -18.85 20.84 11.50
C GLY A 41 -18.50 19.40 11.88
N LYS A 42 -17.94 18.63 10.95
CA LYS A 42 -17.62 17.20 11.16
C LYS A 42 -16.22 16.97 11.72
N ALA A 43 -15.33 17.94 11.56
CA ALA A 43 -13.94 17.86 12.03
C ALA A 43 -13.45 19.26 12.41
N ASN A 44 -12.77 19.39 13.55
CA ASN A 44 -12.20 20.67 14.01
C ASN A 44 -10.67 20.70 13.94
N HIS A 45 -10.02 19.56 14.14
CA HIS A 45 -8.57 19.48 14.23
C HIS A 45 -8.01 18.66 13.06
N PRO A 46 -7.06 19.20 12.28
CA PRO A 46 -6.52 18.49 11.12
C PRO A 46 -5.71 17.25 11.51
N VAL A 47 -4.98 17.30 12.61
CA VAL A 47 -4.17 16.18 13.13
C VAL A 47 -5.07 14.98 13.42
N GLN A 48 -6.08 15.16 14.27
CA GLN A 48 -7.11 14.16 14.57
C GLN A 48 -7.87 13.66 13.33
N TYR A 49 -8.14 14.54 12.36
CA TYR A 49 -8.83 14.15 11.13
C TYR A 49 -7.99 13.19 10.28
N PHE A 50 -6.67 13.41 10.23
CA PHE A 50 -5.75 12.59 9.44
C PHE A 50 -5.32 11.30 10.14
N SER A 51 -5.35 11.27 11.47
CA SER A 51 -5.08 10.07 12.27
C SER A 51 -6.31 9.17 12.46
N ASP A 52 -7.53 9.66 12.22
CA ASP A 52 -8.76 8.87 12.35
C ASP A 52 -8.74 7.66 11.39
N PRO A 53 -8.91 6.41 11.88
CA PRO A 53 -8.96 5.22 11.03
C PRO A 53 -10.05 5.28 9.96
N LYS A 54 -11.13 6.06 10.14
CA LYS A 54 -12.17 6.27 9.12
C LYS A 54 -11.62 6.99 7.87
N ASN A 55 -10.60 7.82 8.05
CA ASN A 55 -10.00 8.64 7.00
C ASN A 55 -8.73 8.02 6.39
N GLN A 56 -8.44 6.76 6.70
CA GLN A 56 -7.28 6.03 6.19
C GLN A 56 -7.26 5.91 4.65
N HIS A 57 -8.42 6.05 4.01
CA HIS A 57 -8.58 6.10 2.55
C HIS A 57 -7.84 7.28 1.89
N LEU A 58 -7.48 8.32 2.65
CA LEU A 58 -6.68 9.45 2.18
C LEU A 58 -5.22 9.06 1.86
N GLY A 59 -4.77 7.85 2.20
CA GLY A 59 -3.45 7.34 1.79
C GLY A 59 -2.27 8.09 2.40
N ILE A 60 -2.45 8.67 3.60
CA ILE A 60 -1.43 9.47 4.29
C ILE A 60 -0.24 8.62 4.72
N VAL A 61 -0.51 7.41 5.22
CA VAL A 61 0.52 6.44 5.57
C VAL A 61 0.96 5.70 4.31
N LYS A 62 2.23 5.84 3.95
CA LYS A 62 2.84 5.14 2.83
C LYS A 62 2.82 3.64 3.07
N ARG A 63 2.32 2.88 2.09
CA ARG A 63 2.38 1.43 2.12
C ARG A 63 3.81 0.96 1.86
N LYS A 64 4.31 0.01 2.68
CA LYS A 64 5.58 -0.68 2.39
C LYS A 64 5.49 -1.35 1.03
N ARG A 65 6.43 -1.02 0.14
CA ARG A 65 6.53 -1.63 -1.20
C ARG A 65 6.78 -3.13 -1.02
N LYS A 66 6.11 -3.96 -1.83
CA LYS A 66 6.42 -5.40 -1.90
C LYS A 66 7.88 -5.57 -2.30
N PRO A 67 8.63 -6.50 -1.66
CA PRO A 67 9.99 -6.77 -2.09
C PRO A 67 9.99 -7.15 -3.57
N ASN A 68 11.02 -6.73 -4.30
CA ASN A 68 11.18 -7.09 -5.70
C ASN A 68 11.48 -8.59 -5.76
N THR A 69 10.43 -9.41 -5.88
CA THR A 69 10.58 -10.83 -6.18
C THR A 69 11.04 -10.91 -7.63
N LYS A 70 12.29 -11.35 -7.83
CA LYS A 70 12.78 -11.72 -9.16
C LYS A 70 11.80 -12.76 -9.70
N LEU A 71 10.97 -12.37 -10.66
CA LEU A 71 10.16 -13.33 -11.39
C LEU A 71 11.14 -14.34 -11.98
N ILE A 72 10.93 -15.63 -11.70
CA ILE A 72 11.62 -16.69 -12.44
C ILE A 72 11.04 -16.63 -13.84
N ILE A 73 11.58 -15.74 -14.66
CA ILE A 73 11.42 -15.75 -16.11
C ILE A 73 12.30 -16.92 -16.53
N ALA A 74 11.81 -18.15 -16.35
CA ALA A 74 12.54 -19.33 -16.78
C ALA A 74 12.89 -19.13 -18.26
N PRO A 75 14.17 -19.23 -18.64
CA PRO A 75 14.54 -19.26 -20.03
C PRO A 75 14.11 -20.65 -20.47
N PHE A 76 12.98 -20.78 -21.15
CA PHE A 76 12.73 -22.03 -21.87
C PHE A 76 13.27 -21.84 -23.28
N PRO A 77 14.56 -22.11 -23.58
CA PRO A 77 14.87 -22.55 -24.92
C PRO A 77 14.23 -23.95 -25.05
N ASP A 78 13.43 -24.13 -26.09
CA ASP A 78 13.05 -25.43 -26.66
C ASP A 78 11.88 -26.25 -26.06
N ARG A 79 11.19 -25.82 -24.99
CA ARG A 79 9.91 -26.48 -24.62
C ARG A 79 8.74 -25.89 -25.41
N GLN A 80 8.43 -26.53 -26.54
CA GLN A 80 7.33 -26.16 -27.44
C GLN A 80 5.97 -26.15 -26.70
N ARG A 81 5.20 -25.08 -26.92
CA ARG A 81 3.80 -24.99 -26.47
C ARG A 81 3.01 -26.12 -27.14
N GLY A 82 2.37 -26.97 -26.34
CA GLY A 82 1.58 -28.11 -26.84
C GLY A 82 1.66 -29.39 -26.01
N GLN A 83 2.55 -29.47 -25.01
CA GLN A 83 2.58 -30.61 -24.09
C GLN A 83 1.50 -30.48 -23.01
N GLU A 84 0.70 -31.52 -22.82
CA GLU A 84 -0.40 -31.54 -21.84
C GLU A 84 0.06 -31.33 -20.39
N ASN A 85 1.34 -31.60 -20.11
CA ASN A 85 1.94 -31.50 -18.77
C ASN A 85 2.73 -30.19 -18.53
N PHE A 86 2.48 -29.13 -19.29
CA PHE A 86 3.35 -27.94 -19.29
C PHE A 86 3.29 -27.10 -18.00
N PHE A 87 2.13 -27.01 -17.34
CA PHE A 87 1.97 -26.14 -16.17
C PHE A 87 1.81 -26.88 -14.84
N PHE A 88 1.28 -28.11 -14.86
CA PHE A 88 1.02 -28.87 -13.65
C PHE A 88 1.30 -30.34 -13.90
N GLN A 89 2.27 -30.91 -13.20
CA GLN A 89 2.34 -32.37 -13.08
C GLN A 89 1.16 -32.78 -12.19
N ASN A 90 0.14 -33.41 -12.78
CA ASN A 90 -0.92 -34.04 -12.01
C ASN A 90 -0.28 -35.12 -11.12
N PRO A 91 -0.41 -35.05 -9.78
CA PRO A 91 0.19 -36.04 -8.88
C PRO A 91 -0.46 -37.43 -8.95
N LEU A 92 -1.37 -37.68 -9.90
CA LEU A 92 -2.16 -38.92 -9.99
C LEU A 92 -1.58 -39.99 -10.93
N THR A 93 -0.42 -39.79 -11.56
CA THR A 93 0.17 -40.83 -12.41
C THR A 93 1.15 -41.76 -11.70
N SER A 94 1.36 -41.61 -10.39
CA SER A 94 2.14 -42.57 -9.59
C SER A 94 1.28 -43.73 -9.09
N CYS A 95 0.60 -44.47 -9.98
CA CYS A 95 -0.01 -45.76 -9.65
C CYS A 95 -0.22 -46.57 -10.94
N SER A 96 0.76 -47.39 -11.33
CA SER A 96 0.59 -48.80 -11.72
C SER A 96 1.89 -49.34 -12.31
N SER A 97 2.72 -49.87 -11.41
CA SER A 97 3.61 -50.98 -11.70
C SER A 97 2.83 -52.28 -11.49
N ALA A 98 2.60 -53.03 -12.57
CA ALA A 98 2.43 -54.49 -12.58
C ALA A 98 2.76 -55.00 -13.98
#